data_AF-A0A222VTV8-F1
#
_entry.id   AF-A0A222VTV8-F1
#
_cell.length_a   1.000
_cell.length_b   1.000
_cell.length_c   1.000
_cell.angle_alpha   90.00
_cell.angle_beta   90.00
_cell.angle_gamma   90.00
#
_symmetry.space_group_name_H-M   'P 1'
#
loop_
_entity.id
_entity.type
_entity.pdbx_description
1 polymer ?
#
loop_
_entity_poly.entity_id
_entity_poly.type
_entity_poly.pdbx_seq_one_letter_code
_entity_poly.pdbx_strand_id
1 'polypeptide(L)'
;MSLRRSAVAGAAVASTAAVLLTILGGTGSAGQGLQTPLAAKCAYTPTGASSGSSGTEQESPIDERYNTEPDLRELLGAPTGEEVGDGIRFRPYENGRMYWSESTGPRETHGDILTKYLANGGHEAFGAPITDECPAVGNGKYNHFTGTSATGVTSIYWRLDLGAHILYGPVREHWEQASWEGGLYGYPTSDTSATRDGAGLFNDFAGGDNAGASIYWSPDSGGHGVKGAIRDRWLALDAEQSFLGYPTSDEYDIPTGKRSDFQGGYITWNASTGEVVVFTH
;
A
#
# COMPACT_ATOMS: atom_id res chain seq x y z
N MET A 1 -6.28 -29.42 46.84
CA MET A 1 -7.17 -28.48 46.12
C MET A 1 -6.71 -28.42 44.67
N SER A 2 -7.46 -29.09 43.80
CA SER A 2 -7.20 -29.21 42.36
C SER A 2 -8.13 -28.24 41.64
N LEU A 3 -7.60 -27.38 40.77
CA LEU A 3 -8.39 -26.52 39.89
C LEU A 3 -8.00 -26.84 38.45
N ARG A 4 -8.90 -27.59 37.79
CA ARG A 4 -8.88 -27.86 36.35
C ARG A 4 -9.30 -26.58 35.61
N ARG A 5 -8.50 -26.11 34.66
CA ARG A 5 -8.94 -25.14 33.64
C ARG A 5 -9.32 -25.89 32.37
N SER A 6 -10.61 -25.85 32.04
CA SER A 6 -11.17 -26.34 30.78
C SER A 6 -10.84 -25.35 29.66
N ALA A 7 -10.24 -25.84 28.57
CA ALA A 7 -10.13 -25.13 27.31
C ALA A 7 -11.29 -25.55 26.40
N VAL A 8 -12.08 -24.57 25.95
CA VAL A 8 -13.16 -24.74 24.98
C VAL A 8 -12.57 -24.44 23.60
N ALA A 9 -12.67 -25.42 22.70
CA ALA A 9 -12.36 -25.27 21.28
C ALA A 9 -13.51 -24.54 20.57
N GLY A 10 -13.21 -23.40 19.94
CA GLY A 10 -14.13 -22.65 19.08
C GLY A 10 -13.73 -22.83 17.62
N ALA A 11 -14.66 -23.37 16.83
CA ALA A 11 -14.49 -23.76 15.44
C ALA A 11 -14.31 -22.58 14.47
N ALA A 12 -13.42 -22.74 13.49
CA ALA A 12 -13.30 -21.88 12.32
C ALA A 12 -14.44 -22.18 11.33
N VAL A 13 -15.17 -21.15 10.92
CA VAL A 13 -16.20 -21.23 9.87
C VAL A 13 -15.55 -20.84 8.54
N ALA A 14 -15.39 -21.82 7.65
CA ALA A 14 -15.03 -21.60 6.26
C ALA A 14 -16.26 -21.09 5.50
N SER A 15 -16.16 -19.89 4.90
CA SER A 15 -17.21 -19.33 4.04
C SER A 15 -16.95 -19.72 2.60
N THR A 16 -17.70 -20.69 2.09
CA THR A 16 -17.80 -21.02 0.67
C THR A 16 -19.00 -20.32 0.05
N ALA A 17 -18.76 -19.47 -0.95
CA ALA A 17 -19.79 -18.99 -1.85
C ALA A 17 -19.37 -19.31 -3.29
N ALA A 18 -19.83 -20.46 -3.80
CA ALA A 18 -19.79 -20.78 -5.21
C ALA A 18 -21.10 -20.28 -5.84
N VAL A 19 -21.03 -19.33 -6.76
CA VAL A 19 -22.16 -18.95 -7.62
C VAL A 19 -22.03 -19.71 -8.93
N LEU A 20 -22.98 -20.60 -9.17
CA LEU A 20 -23.12 -21.37 -10.40
C LEU A 20 -23.87 -20.51 -11.44
N LEU A 21 -23.22 -20.14 -12.54
CA LEU A 21 -23.88 -19.51 -13.70
C LEU A 21 -23.89 -20.50 -14.86
N THR A 22 -25.06 -21.04 -15.17
CA THR A 22 -25.32 -21.86 -16.35
C THR A 22 -25.47 -20.97 -17.59
N ILE A 23 -24.61 -21.15 -18.60
CA ILE A 23 -24.82 -20.58 -19.94
C ILE A 23 -24.84 -21.73 -20.96
N LEU A 24 -25.92 -21.78 -21.74
CA LEU A 24 -26.16 -22.71 -22.84
C LEU A 24 -25.34 -22.34 -24.10
N GLY A 25 -24.73 -23.36 -24.68
CA GLY A 25 -24.22 -23.56 -26.04
C GLY A 25 -24.09 -22.40 -27.03
N GLY A 26 -22.87 -22.19 -27.50
CA GLY A 26 -22.55 -21.52 -28.77
C GLY A 26 -21.23 -22.06 -29.33
N THR A 27 -21.29 -22.82 -30.42
CA THR A 27 -20.13 -23.37 -31.13
C THR A 27 -19.45 -22.27 -31.95
N GLY A 28 -18.19 -21.96 -31.63
CA GLY A 28 -17.36 -21.03 -32.40
C GLY A 28 -15.88 -21.20 -32.08
N SER A 29 -15.14 -21.78 -33.02
CA SER A 29 -13.69 -21.96 -32.99
C SER A 29 -12.98 -20.64 -33.25
N ALA A 30 -12.09 -20.22 -32.34
CA ALA A 30 -10.92 -19.40 -32.67
C ALA A 30 -9.86 -19.59 -31.57
N GLY A 31 -8.65 -19.96 -31.96
CA GLY A 31 -7.50 -20.03 -31.07
C GLY A 31 -7.21 -18.66 -30.48
N GLN A 32 -7.31 -18.56 -29.16
CA GLN A 32 -6.84 -17.44 -28.36
C GLN A 32 -5.74 -18.03 -27.48
N GLY A 33 -4.51 -17.57 -27.67
CA GLY A 33 -3.45 -17.79 -26.70
C GLY A 33 -3.95 -17.30 -25.35
N LEU A 34 -3.77 -18.10 -24.32
CA LEU A 34 -4.13 -17.73 -22.95
C LEU A 34 -3.21 -16.59 -22.51
N GLN A 35 -3.54 -15.34 -22.88
CA GLN A 35 -2.99 -14.17 -22.21
C GLN A 35 -3.45 -14.25 -20.77
N THR A 36 -2.50 -14.46 -19.87
CA THR A 36 -2.77 -14.42 -18.44
C THR A 36 -3.25 -13.00 -18.10
N PRO A 37 -4.46 -12.81 -17.53
CA PRO A 37 -4.93 -11.48 -17.19
C PRO A 37 -3.98 -10.81 -16.19
N LEU A 38 -3.76 -9.49 -16.32
CA LEU A 38 -2.84 -8.70 -15.47
C LEU A 38 -3.01 -8.95 -13.96
N ALA A 39 -4.21 -9.36 -13.52
CA ALA A 39 -4.52 -9.69 -12.13
C ALA A 39 -3.70 -10.86 -11.55
N ALA A 40 -3.13 -11.76 -12.36
CA ALA A 40 -2.34 -12.89 -11.86
C ALA A 40 -0.92 -12.51 -11.40
N LYS A 41 -0.45 -11.28 -11.68
CA LYS A 41 0.90 -10.79 -11.32
C LYS A 41 0.94 -9.97 -10.02
N CYS A 42 -0.21 -9.74 -9.39
CA CYS A 42 -0.34 -9.03 -8.11
C CYS A 42 -0.37 -9.94 -6.88
N ALA A 43 -0.35 -11.25 -7.09
CA ALA A 43 -0.27 -12.26 -6.05
C ALA A 43 0.65 -13.39 -6.51
N TYR A 44 1.97 -13.17 -6.48
CA TYR A 44 2.87 -14.30 -6.71
C TYR A 44 3.08 -15.08 -5.41
N THR A 45 2.75 -16.36 -5.48
CA THR A 45 3.15 -17.40 -4.54
C THR A 45 4.51 -17.96 -4.97
N PRO A 46 5.53 -18.02 -4.11
CA PRO A 46 6.81 -18.61 -4.45
C PRO A 46 6.67 -20.06 -4.91
N THR A 47 7.05 -20.34 -6.16
CA THR A 47 7.49 -21.68 -6.52
C THR A 47 8.83 -21.89 -5.81
N GLY A 48 8.92 -22.94 -5.00
CA GLY A 48 10.03 -23.17 -4.07
C GLY A 48 11.40 -23.04 -4.73
N ALA A 49 12.30 -22.33 -4.06
CA ALA A 49 13.69 -22.20 -4.45
C ALA A 49 14.31 -23.60 -4.63
N SER A 50 14.76 -23.92 -5.84
CA SER A 50 15.70 -25.02 -6.01
C SER A 50 17.08 -24.50 -5.62
N SER A 51 17.55 -24.91 -4.45
CA SER A 51 18.98 -24.85 -4.13
C SER A 51 19.70 -25.90 -4.99
N GLY A 52 20.41 -25.48 -6.03
CA GLY A 52 21.09 -26.38 -6.95
C GLY A 52 22.43 -25.82 -7.44
N SER A 53 23.47 -25.93 -6.63
CA SER A 53 24.85 -25.76 -7.12
C SER A 53 25.28 -27.01 -7.89
N SER A 54 25.42 -26.94 -9.21
CA SER A 54 26.44 -27.70 -9.95
C SER A 54 26.59 -27.27 -11.42
N GLY A 55 27.76 -26.76 -11.79
CA GLY A 55 28.44 -27.15 -13.04
C GLY A 55 27.69 -26.95 -14.37
N THR A 56 27.27 -25.73 -14.64
CA THR A 56 27.02 -25.00 -15.91
C THR A 56 26.49 -23.65 -15.43
N GLU A 57 26.71 -22.54 -16.14
CA GLU A 57 26.19 -21.22 -15.70
C GLU A 57 24.66 -21.32 -15.58
N GLN A 58 24.18 -21.56 -14.36
CA GLN A 58 22.76 -21.62 -14.08
C GLN A 58 22.25 -20.19 -14.23
N GLU A 59 21.37 -20.00 -15.19
CA GLU A 59 20.68 -18.74 -15.45
C GLU A 59 20.10 -18.19 -14.14
N SER A 60 20.25 -16.87 -13.90
CA SER A 60 19.72 -16.27 -12.68
C SER A 60 18.19 -16.31 -12.70
N PRO A 61 17.51 -16.30 -11.54
CA PRO A 61 16.05 -16.22 -11.51
C PRO A 61 15.47 -14.96 -12.19
N ILE A 62 16.25 -13.87 -12.28
CA ILE A 62 15.86 -12.68 -13.03
C ILE A 62 15.88 -12.98 -14.53
N ASP A 63 16.98 -13.57 -15.02
CA ASP A 63 17.15 -13.89 -16.44
C ASP A 63 16.17 -14.96 -16.90
N GLU A 64 15.95 -16.01 -16.08
CA GLU A 64 14.97 -17.06 -16.36
C GLU A 64 13.56 -16.45 -16.56
N ARG A 65 13.14 -15.55 -15.66
CA ARG A 65 11.84 -14.89 -15.77
C ARG A 65 11.78 -13.96 -16.99
N TYR A 66 12.79 -13.12 -17.19
CA TYR A 66 12.86 -12.21 -18.32
C TYR A 66 12.83 -12.96 -19.66
N ASN A 67 13.55 -14.07 -19.79
CA ASN A 67 13.63 -14.86 -21.03
C ASN A 67 12.39 -15.73 -21.28
N THR A 68 11.60 -16.05 -20.26
CA THR A 68 10.36 -16.83 -20.41
C THR A 68 9.10 -15.97 -20.61
N GLU A 69 9.11 -14.69 -20.19
CA GLU A 69 7.96 -13.79 -20.30
C GLU A 69 8.13 -12.73 -21.43
N PRO A 70 7.59 -12.94 -22.65
CA PRO A 70 7.73 -11.97 -23.75
C PRO A 70 7.14 -10.59 -23.41
N ASP A 71 5.98 -10.53 -22.76
CA ASP A 71 5.34 -9.27 -22.37
C ASP A 71 6.21 -8.47 -21.38
N LEU A 72 6.98 -9.17 -20.53
CA LEU A 72 7.92 -8.53 -19.60
C LEU A 72 9.11 -7.92 -20.35
N ARG A 73 9.61 -8.59 -21.39
CA ARG A 73 10.66 -8.04 -22.25
C ARG A 73 10.19 -6.84 -23.05
N GLU A 74 8.95 -6.88 -23.55
CA GLU A 74 8.34 -5.74 -24.22
C GLU A 74 8.18 -4.55 -23.26
N LEU A 75 7.73 -4.81 -22.04
CA LEU A 75 7.57 -3.79 -21.00
C LEU A 75 8.91 -3.14 -20.62
N LEU A 76 9.90 -3.95 -20.27
CA LEU A 76 11.16 -3.48 -19.68
C LEU A 76 12.21 -3.06 -20.71
N GLY A 77 12.13 -3.57 -21.94
CA GLY A 77 13.17 -3.39 -22.95
C GLY A 77 14.44 -4.19 -22.63
N ALA A 78 15.53 -3.88 -23.33
CA ALA A 78 16.79 -4.61 -23.18
C ALA A 78 17.45 -4.37 -21.81
N PRO A 79 18.24 -5.33 -21.28
CA PRO A 79 19.07 -5.09 -20.11
C PRO A 79 20.10 -4.00 -20.38
N THR A 80 20.32 -3.10 -19.41
CA THR A 80 21.26 -1.97 -19.54
C THR A 80 22.50 -2.12 -18.64
N GLY A 81 22.58 -3.22 -17.88
CA GLY A 81 23.71 -3.52 -17.02
C GLY A 81 23.63 -4.94 -16.45
N GLU A 82 24.68 -5.32 -15.72
CA GLU A 82 24.77 -6.61 -15.06
C GLU A 82 23.79 -6.76 -13.89
N GLU A 83 23.53 -8.00 -13.48
CA GLU A 83 22.86 -8.27 -12.22
C GLU A 83 23.85 -8.07 -11.06
N VAL A 84 23.48 -7.27 -10.07
CA VAL A 84 24.34 -6.92 -8.93
C VAL A 84 23.57 -6.98 -7.60
N GLY A 85 24.29 -7.04 -6.48
CA GLY A 85 23.75 -7.01 -5.11
C GLY A 85 24.04 -8.27 -4.31
N ASP A 86 23.94 -8.17 -2.98
CA ASP A 86 24.04 -9.28 -2.03
C ASP A 86 22.75 -9.38 -1.21
N GLY A 87 22.18 -10.58 -1.12
CA GLY A 87 20.80 -10.81 -0.61
C GLY A 87 19.70 -10.30 -1.55
N ILE A 88 19.57 -8.98 -1.70
CA ILE A 88 18.71 -8.36 -2.72
C ILE A 88 19.56 -8.11 -3.97
N ARG A 89 19.28 -8.85 -5.03
CA ARG A 89 19.91 -8.67 -6.34
C ARG A 89 18.99 -7.88 -7.25
N PHE A 90 19.57 -7.14 -8.20
CA PHE A 90 18.79 -6.42 -9.21
C PHE A 90 19.55 -6.27 -10.52
N ARG A 91 18.80 -6.12 -11.61
CA ARG A 91 19.31 -5.80 -12.95
C ARG A 91 18.52 -4.65 -13.56
N PRO A 92 19.19 -3.60 -14.08
CA PRO A 92 18.51 -2.50 -14.77
C PRO A 92 18.19 -2.87 -16.22
N TYR A 93 17.06 -2.36 -16.70
CA TYR A 93 16.57 -2.46 -18.06
C TYR A 93 16.28 -1.05 -18.61
N GLU A 94 16.00 -0.93 -19.90
CA GLU A 94 15.72 0.37 -20.54
C GLU A 94 14.56 1.13 -19.86
N ASN A 95 13.48 0.43 -19.53
CA ASN A 95 12.24 1.02 -19.03
C ASN A 95 11.92 0.63 -17.57
N GLY A 96 12.80 -0.10 -16.90
CA GLY A 96 12.54 -0.52 -15.53
C GLY A 96 13.71 -1.26 -14.87
N ARG A 97 13.42 -1.95 -13.77
CA ARG A 97 14.41 -2.73 -13.03
C ARG A 97 13.75 -3.97 -12.47
N MET A 98 14.39 -5.12 -12.67
CA MET A 98 14.01 -6.34 -11.96
C MET A 98 14.86 -6.50 -10.71
N TYR A 99 14.23 -6.97 -9.66
CA TYR A 99 14.80 -7.32 -8.38
C TYR A 99 14.57 -8.79 -8.09
N TRP A 100 15.43 -9.40 -7.30
CA TRP A 100 15.23 -10.72 -6.74
C TRP A 100 15.68 -10.71 -5.27
N SER A 101 14.90 -11.34 -4.41
CA SER A 101 15.33 -11.74 -3.07
C SER A 101 14.85 -13.16 -2.79
N GLU A 102 15.46 -13.82 -1.81
CA GLU A 102 15.01 -15.16 -1.39
C GLU A 102 13.53 -15.17 -0.96
N SER A 103 13.06 -14.11 -0.30
CA SER A 103 11.70 -14.03 0.23
C SER A 103 10.64 -13.63 -0.80
N THR A 104 11.00 -12.86 -1.82
CA THR A 104 10.02 -12.36 -2.81
C THR A 104 10.16 -12.98 -4.20
N GLY A 105 11.31 -13.55 -4.54
CA GLY A 105 11.59 -13.99 -5.90
C GLY A 105 11.73 -12.81 -6.88
N PRO A 106 11.73 -13.07 -8.20
CA PRO A 106 11.95 -12.02 -9.20
C PRO A 106 10.72 -11.13 -9.36
N ARG A 107 10.90 -9.82 -9.21
CA ARG A 107 9.86 -8.77 -9.31
C ARG A 107 10.35 -7.57 -10.08
N GLU A 108 9.46 -6.96 -10.84
CA GLU A 108 9.78 -5.74 -11.58
C GLU A 108 9.22 -4.49 -10.89
N THR A 109 9.92 -3.39 -11.11
CA THR A 109 9.45 -2.04 -10.82
C THR A 109 9.79 -1.18 -12.03
N HIS A 110 8.89 -0.29 -12.45
CA HIS A 110 9.11 0.58 -13.60
C HIS A 110 8.47 1.97 -13.41
N GLY A 111 8.59 2.82 -14.43
CA GLY A 111 7.91 4.12 -14.51
C GLY A 111 8.16 5.07 -13.33
N ASP A 112 7.13 5.82 -12.96
CA ASP A 112 7.19 6.83 -11.91
C ASP A 112 7.35 6.24 -10.52
N ILE A 113 6.86 5.01 -10.29
CA ILE A 113 7.06 4.30 -9.01
C ILE A 113 8.54 3.94 -8.84
N LEU A 114 9.18 3.34 -9.86
CA LEU A 114 10.62 3.07 -9.83
C LEU A 114 11.42 4.37 -9.66
N THR A 115 11.04 5.43 -10.37
CA THR A 115 11.71 6.73 -10.28
C THR A 115 11.68 7.25 -8.85
N LYS A 116 10.50 7.27 -8.22
CA LYS A 116 10.33 7.69 -6.82
C LYS A 116 11.12 6.81 -5.86
N TYR A 117 11.02 5.50 -6.05
CA TYR A 117 11.70 4.50 -5.22
C TYR A 117 13.22 4.70 -5.24
N LEU A 118 13.85 4.79 -6.42
CA LEU A 118 15.29 4.99 -6.54
C LEU A 118 15.76 6.35 -6.02
N ALA A 119 14.97 7.42 -6.26
CA ALA A 119 15.30 8.76 -5.77
C ALA A 119 15.36 8.84 -4.23
N ASN A 120 14.70 7.91 -3.53
CA ASN A 120 14.63 7.85 -2.08
C ASN A 120 15.46 6.69 -1.49
N GLY A 121 16.47 6.19 -2.21
CA GLY A 121 17.40 5.15 -1.74
C GLY A 121 17.02 3.73 -2.15
N GLY A 122 15.87 3.53 -2.79
CA GLY A 122 15.46 2.25 -3.35
C GLY A 122 15.44 1.13 -2.32
N HIS A 123 16.00 -0.01 -2.71
CA HIS A 123 16.01 -1.24 -1.90
C HIS A 123 16.82 -1.10 -0.61
N GLU A 124 17.76 -0.17 -0.53
CA GLU A 124 18.50 0.10 0.71
C GLU A 124 17.61 0.79 1.75
N ALA A 125 16.62 1.59 1.31
CA ALA A 125 15.71 2.31 2.19
C ALA A 125 14.42 1.53 2.48
N PHE A 126 13.86 0.86 1.46
CA PHE A 126 12.52 0.26 1.53
C PHE A 126 12.47 -1.24 1.21
N GLY A 127 13.63 -1.90 1.07
CA GLY A 127 13.69 -3.36 0.84
C GLY A 127 13.23 -3.79 -0.55
N ALA A 128 13.17 -5.11 -0.80
CA ALA A 128 12.85 -5.65 -2.11
C ALA A 128 11.35 -5.49 -2.45
N PRO A 129 10.97 -5.35 -3.74
CA PRO A 129 9.57 -5.42 -4.15
C PRO A 129 8.96 -6.78 -3.83
N ILE A 130 7.73 -6.74 -3.30
CA ILE A 130 6.84 -7.89 -3.02
C ILE A 130 5.98 -8.18 -4.25
N THR A 131 5.52 -7.12 -4.92
CA THR A 131 4.69 -7.17 -6.14
C THR A 131 5.46 -6.62 -7.33
N ASP A 132 5.05 -7.02 -8.54
CA ASP A 132 5.30 -6.20 -9.73
C ASP A 132 4.49 -4.89 -9.63
N GLU A 133 4.62 -3.99 -10.60
CA GLU A 133 3.77 -2.81 -10.65
C GLU A 133 2.32 -3.22 -10.98
N CYS A 134 1.43 -3.03 -10.02
CA CYS A 134 0.04 -3.48 -10.08
C CYS A 134 -0.93 -2.33 -10.37
N PRO A 135 -2.04 -2.59 -11.09
CA PRO A 135 -3.10 -1.59 -11.25
C PRO A 135 -3.82 -1.35 -9.91
N ALA A 136 -4.17 -0.09 -9.64
CA ALA A 136 -5.00 0.35 -8.52
C ALA A 136 -6.27 1.06 -9.03
N VAL A 137 -7.20 1.38 -8.11
CA VAL A 137 -8.48 2.03 -8.46
C VAL A 137 -8.26 3.33 -9.25
N GLY A 138 -9.10 3.60 -10.26
CA GLY A 138 -9.06 4.87 -10.98
C GLY A 138 -7.84 5.06 -11.87
N ASN A 139 -7.34 3.98 -12.49
CA ASN A 139 -6.15 3.97 -13.36
C ASN A 139 -4.85 4.38 -12.67
N GLY A 140 -4.78 4.29 -11.34
CA GLY A 140 -3.50 4.38 -10.65
C GLY A 140 -2.77 3.05 -10.63
N LYS A 141 -1.62 3.04 -9.98
CA LYS A 141 -0.73 1.89 -9.88
C LYS A 141 -0.05 1.83 -8.52
N TYR A 142 0.50 0.68 -8.15
CA TYR A 142 1.27 0.53 -6.92
C TYR A 142 2.33 -0.57 -6.99
N ASN A 143 3.35 -0.44 -6.13
CA ASN A 143 4.19 -1.55 -5.68
C ASN A 143 4.19 -1.63 -4.15
N HIS A 144 4.24 -2.85 -3.62
CA HIS A 144 4.56 -3.10 -2.22
C HIS A 144 6.00 -3.57 -2.08
N PHE A 145 6.66 -3.22 -0.98
CA PHE A 145 8.05 -3.53 -0.69
C PHE A 145 8.20 -4.09 0.71
N THR A 146 9.17 -4.98 0.92
CA THR A 146 9.40 -5.65 2.21
C THR A 146 9.70 -4.68 3.34
N GLY A 147 10.24 -3.51 3.02
CA GLY A 147 10.70 -2.56 4.01
C GLY A 147 12.10 -2.86 4.53
N THR A 148 12.54 -1.98 5.41
CA THR A 148 13.69 -2.18 6.30
C THR A 148 13.24 -2.12 7.76
N SER A 149 14.15 -2.29 8.71
CA SER A 149 13.86 -2.06 10.13
C SER A 149 13.44 -0.63 10.45
N ALA A 150 13.80 0.34 9.60
CA ALA A 150 13.45 1.75 9.78
C ALA A 150 12.01 2.06 9.32
N THR A 151 11.56 1.43 8.23
CA THR A 151 10.28 1.77 7.58
C THR A 151 9.19 0.74 7.84
N GLY A 152 9.57 -0.52 8.09
CA GLY A 152 8.65 -1.64 7.91
C GLY A 152 8.15 -1.74 6.47
N VAL A 153 7.13 -2.57 6.25
CA VAL A 153 6.53 -2.77 4.92
C VAL A 153 6.16 -1.42 4.32
N THR A 154 6.61 -1.20 3.09
CA THR A 154 6.45 0.08 2.39
C THR A 154 5.57 -0.11 1.17
N SER A 155 4.86 0.93 0.77
CA SER A 155 4.08 0.94 -0.45
C SER A 155 4.28 2.25 -1.18
N ILE A 156 4.36 2.18 -2.50
CA ILE A 156 4.41 3.37 -3.34
C ILE A 156 3.23 3.29 -4.27
N TYR A 157 2.35 4.29 -4.20
CA TYR A 157 1.18 4.43 -5.05
C TYR A 157 1.36 5.60 -5.98
N TRP A 158 0.90 5.45 -7.22
CA TRP A 158 0.94 6.48 -8.24
C TRP A 158 -0.43 6.68 -8.88
N ARG A 159 -0.77 7.93 -9.19
CA ARG A 159 -1.89 8.29 -10.06
C ARG A 159 -1.49 9.48 -10.92
N LEU A 160 -1.96 9.53 -12.17
CA LEU A 160 -1.52 10.54 -13.15
C LEU A 160 -1.64 11.99 -12.65
N ASP A 161 -2.70 12.32 -11.92
CA ASP A 161 -2.98 13.64 -11.38
C ASP A 161 -2.33 13.92 -10.02
N LEU A 162 -1.84 12.88 -9.32
CA LEU A 162 -1.29 13.00 -7.96
C LEU A 162 0.22 12.73 -7.87
N GLY A 163 0.80 12.04 -8.85
CA GLY A 163 2.17 11.55 -8.80
C GLY A 163 2.36 10.32 -7.88
N ALA A 164 3.62 9.95 -7.66
CA ALA A 164 4.00 8.80 -6.82
C ALA A 164 4.33 9.21 -5.39
N HIS A 165 3.74 8.50 -4.41
CA HIS A 165 3.90 8.77 -2.98
C HIS A 165 4.22 7.52 -2.18
N ILE A 166 5.14 7.66 -1.23
CA ILE A 166 5.65 6.60 -0.36
C ILE A 166 4.82 6.56 0.93
N LEU A 167 4.40 5.35 1.32
CA LEU A 167 3.70 5.08 2.56
C LEU A 167 4.41 3.97 3.32
N TYR A 168 4.71 4.20 4.60
CA TYR A 168 5.29 3.19 5.48
C TYR A 168 4.80 3.33 6.93
N GLY A 169 5.16 2.35 7.75
CA GLY A 169 4.87 2.35 9.19
C GLY A 169 3.37 2.39 9.53
N PRO A 170 3.03 2.86 10.74
CA PRO A 170 1.67 2.81 11.26
C PRO A 170 0.63 3.59 10.44
N VAL A 171 1.06 4.64 9.73
CA VAL A 171 0.17 5.41 8.84
C VAL A 171 -0.31 4.55 7.67
N ARG A 172 0.62 3.80 7.04
CA ARG A 172 0.30 2.83 5.98
C ARG A 172 -0.61 1.73 6.52
N GLU A 173 -0.32 1.20 7.71
CA GLU A 173 -1.11 0.12 8.33
C GLU A 173 -2.56 0.55 8.60
N HIS A 174 -2.79 1.79 9.05
CA HIS A 174 -4.13 2.33 9.22
C HIS A 174 -4.86 2.51 7.89
N TRP A 175 -4.15 3.02 6.87
CA TRP A 175 -4.71 3.18 5.52
C TRP A 175 -5.09 1.84 4.88
N GLU A 176 -4.27 0.80 5.07
CA GLU A 176 -4.55 -0.57 4.67
C GLU A 176 -5.84 -1.09 5.30
N GLN A 177 -6.01 -0.91 6.62
CA GLN A 177 -7.25 -1.28 7.34
C GLN A 177 -8.46 -0.49 6.85
N ALA A 178 -8.25 0.75 6.39
CA ALA A 178 -9.26 1.60 5.80
C ALA A 178 -9.56 1.31 4.32
N SER A 179 -9.17 0.14 3.81
CA SER A 179 -9.41 -0.30 2.42
C SER A 179 -8.63 0.48 1.35
N TRP A 180 -7.42 0.94 1.70
CA TRP A 180 -6.46 1.53 0.75
C TRP A 180 -7.04 2.73 -0.03
N GLU A 181 -6.66 2.86 -1.31
CA GLU A 181 -7.07 3.92 -2.20
C GLU A 181 -8.54 3.84 -2.63
N GLY A 182 -9.17 2.66 -2.47
CA GLY A 182 -10.60 2.46 -2.64
C GLY A 182 -11.43 2.87 -1.42
N GLY A 183 -10.77 3.20 -0.31
CA GLY A 183 -11.37 3.53 0.98
C GLY A 183 -11.72 5.00 1.19
N LEU A 184 -12.04 5.34 2.43
CA LEU A 184 -12.46 6.68 2.85
C LEU A 184 -11.41 7.76 2.61
N TYR A 185 -10.12 7.39 2.66
CA TYR A 185 -9.01 8.34 2.53
C TYR A 185 -8.56 8.54 1.09
N GLY A 186 -8.89 7.63 0.16
CA GLY A 186 -8.46 7.75 -1.23
C GLY A 186 -6.95 7.63 -1.42
N TYR A 187 -6.42 8.19 -2.51
CA TYR A 187 -4.99 8.15 -2.83
C TYR A 187 -4.15 9.07 -1.94
N PRO A 188 -2.90 8.70 -1.62
CA PRO A 188 -1.94 9.60 -0.99
C PRO A 188 -1.63 10.80 -1.89
N THR A 189 -1.37 11.94 -1.24
CA THR A 189 -0.91 13.19 -1.88
C THR A 189 0.40 13.69 -1.29
N SER A 190 0.94 13.01 -0.28
CA SER A 190 2.27 13.22 0.29
C SER A 190 2.97 11.89 0.57
N ASP A 191 4.30 11.95 0.68
CA ASP A 191 5.09 10.88 1.29
C ASP A 191 4.89 10.85 2.81
N THR A 192 5.15 9.69 3.43
CA THR A 192 5.17 9.57 4.90
C THR A 192 6.27 10.46 5.44
N SER A 193 5.89 11.35 6.36
CA SER A 193 6.81 12.30 6.97
C SER A 193 6.62 12.33 8.48
N ALA A 194 7.67 12.74 9.20
CA ALA A 194 7.53 13.07 10.61
C ALA A 194 6.58 14.26 10.76
N THR A 195 5.73 14.21 11.79
CA THR A 195 4.94 15.37 12.22
C THR A 195 5.85 16.53 12.63
N ARG A 196 5.30 17.73 12.71
CA ARG A 196 6.07 18.96 12.91
C ARG A 196 6.73 19.01 14.29
N ASP A 197 6.11 18.37 15.28
CA ASP A 197 6.69 18.16 16.62
C ASP A 197 7.74 17.03 16.68
N GLY A 198 7.88 16.24 15.61
CA GLY A 198 8.79 15.11 15.50
C GLY A 198 8.39 13.86 16.30
N ALA A 199 7.20 13.85 16.93
CA ALA A 199 6.76 12.76 17.80
C ALA A 199 5.95 11.67 17.07
N GLY A 200 5.49 11.97 15.86
CA GLY A 200 4.59 11.14 15.09
C GLY A 200 4.96 11.03 13.61
N LEU A 201 4.09 10.35 12.87
CA LEU A 201 4.17 10.21 11.42
C LEU A 201 2.83 10.62 10.82
N PHE A 202 2.84 11.15 9.60
CA PHE A 202 1.62 11.42 8.87
C PHE A 202 1.79 11.27 7.35
N ASN A 203 0.65 11.11 6.69
CA ASN A 203 0.47 11.29 5.26
C ASN A 203 -0.79 12.14 5.02
N ASP A 204 -0.75 12.94 3.96
CA ASP A 204 -1.92 13.56 3.36
C ASP A 204 -2.48 12.69 2.23
N PHE A 205 -3.79 12.80 2.03
CA PHE A 205 -4.55 12.05 1.05
C PHE A 205 -5.59 12.94 0.38
N ALA A 206 -6.03 12.54 -0.80
CA ALA A 206 -7.05 13.23 -1.57
C ALA A 206 -8.43 13.18 -0.89
N GLY A 207 -8.72 12.15 -0.09
CA GLY A 207 -10.06 11.79 0.36
C GLY A 207 -10.79 10.97 -0.70
N GLY A 208 -11.57 9.96 -0.30
CA GLY A 208 -12.37 9.15 -1.23
C GLY A 208 -13.44 9.96 -1.99
N ASP A 209 -13.86 11.08 -1.41
CA ASP A 209 -14.76 12.09 -1.96
C ASP A 209 -14.02 13.34 -2.49
N ASN A 210 -12.69 13.30 -2.56
CA ASN A 210 -11.80 14.43 -2.88
C ASN A 210 -11.92 15.63 -1.92
N ALA A 211 -12.45 15.45 -0.70
CA ALA A 211 -12.55 16.52 0.30
C ALA A 211 -11.25 16.76 1.08
N GLY A 212 -10.18 16.02 0.79
CA GLY A 212 -8.94 16.00 1.56
C GLY A 212 -9.04 15.15 2.81
N ALA A 213 -7.99 14.39 3.09
CA ALA A 213 -7.82 13.64 4.32
C ALA A 213 -6.35 13.64 4.77
N SER A 214 -6.12 13.39 6.05
CA SER A 214 -4.79 13.03 6.56
C SER A 214 -4.94 11.89 7.53
N ILE A 215 -3.94 11.02 7.58
CA ILE A 215 -3.78 10.05 8.67
C ILE A 215 -2.56 10.47 9.47
N TYR A 216 -2.75 10.65 10.77
CA TYR A 216 -1.70 10.96 11.74
C TYR A 216 -1.56 9.80 12.70
N TRP A 217 -0.32 9.51 13.09
CA TRP A 217 0.00 8.54 14.11
C TRP A 217 0.93 9.16 15.15
N SER A 218 0.68 8.86 16.43
CA SER A 218 1.63 9.06 17.52
C SER A 218 1.67 7.83 18.43
N PRO A 219 2.73 7.67 19.25
CA PRO A 219 2.79 6.59 20.24
C PRO A 219 1.62 6.58 21.22
N ASP A 220 1.10 7.76 21.57
CA ASP A 220 0.07 7.92 22.60
C ASP A 220 -1.35 7.80 22.05
N SER A 221 -1.58 8.18 20.80
CA SER A 221 -2.90 8.19 20.17
C SER A 221 -3.15 7.02 19.23
N GLY A 222 -2.11 6.38 18.70
CA GLY A 222 -2.26 5.46 17.56
C GLY A 222 -2.59 6.21 16.26
N GLY A 223 -2.93 5.44 15.22
CA GLY A 223 -3.18 5.94 13.86
C GLY A 223 -4.65 6.32 13.69
N HIS A 224 -4.92 7.57 13.29
CA HIS A 224 -6.26 8.08 13.08
C HIS A 224 -6.34 9.04 11.91
N GLY A 225 -7.43 8.96 11.16
CA GLY A 225 -7.72 9.81 10.02
C GLY A 225 -8.66 10.95 10.33
N VAL A 226 -8.31 12.14 9.85
CA VAL A 226 -9.15 13.34 9.86
C VAL A 226 -9.42 13.76 8.42
N LYS A 227 -10.65 14.18 8.11
CA LYS A 227 -11.07 14.50 6.73
C LYS A 227 -11.90 15.77 6.61
N GLY A 228 -11.98 16.28 5.38
CA GLY A 228 -12.84 17.37 4.97
C GLY A 228 -12.77 18.60 5.88
N ALA A 229 -13.92 19.20 6.15
CA ALA A 229 -14.02 20.44 6.91
C ALA A 229 -13.47 20.34 8.35
N ILE A 230 -13.51 19.16 8.97
CA ILE A 230 -12.92 18.93 10.29
C ILE A 230 -11.40 19.00 10.21
N ARG A 231 -10.80 18.27 9.24
CA ARG A 231 -9.36 18.34 8.96
C ARG A 231 -8.90 19.75 8.66
N ASP A 232 -9.58 20.45 7.76
CA ASP A 232 -9.20 21.81 7.36
C ASP A 232 -9.21 22.76 8.55
N ARG A 233 -10.21 22.63 9.44
CA ARG A 233 -10.27 23.42 10.67
C ARG A 233 -9.14 23.10 11.63
N TRP A 234 -8.81 21.82 11.81
CA TRP A 234 -7.72 21.38 12.69
C TRP A 234 -6.35 21.81 12.16
N LEU A 235 -6.08 21.67 10.86
CA LEU A 235 -4.86 22.17 10.23
C LEU A 235 -4.72 23.69 10.38
N ALA A 236 -5.82 24.44 10.26
CA ALA A 236 -5.83 25.89 10.47
C ALA A 236 -5.55 26.31 11.93
N LEU A 237 -5.61 25.37 12.88
CA LEU A 237 -5.22 25.57 14.28
C LEU A 237 -3.77 25.16 14.57
N ASP A 238 -2.98 24.83 13.55
CA ASP A 238 -1.62 24.28 13.65
C ASP A 238 -1.57 22.79 14.03
N ALA A 239 -2.61 22.04 13.62
CA ALA A 239 -2.64 20.58 13.62
C ALA A 239 -2.28 19.96 14.99
N GLU A 240 -1.34 19.02 15.03
CA GLU A 240 -0.91 18.32 16.24
C GLU A 240 -0.18 19.23 17.24
N GLN A 241 0.29 20.41 16.81
CA GLN A 241 0.87 21.42 17.70
C GLN A 241 -0.17 22.32 18.35
N SER A 242 -1.43 22.25 17.89
CA SER A 242 -2.54 23.00 18.46
C SER A 242 -2.87 22.51 19.88
N PHE A 243 -3.72 23.27 20.57
CA PHE A 243 -4.25 22.85 21.88
C PHE A 243 -5.11 21.57 21.81
N LEU A 244 -5.50 21.11 20.62
CA LEU A 244 -6.21 19.84 20.44
C LEU A 244 -5.26 18.64 20.40
N GLY A 245 -4.00 18.83 19.98
CA GLY A 245 -3.06 17.72 19.81
C GLY A 245 -3.43 16.75 18.69
N TYR A 246 -2.99 15.51 18.81
CA TYR A 246 -3.24 14.44 17.84
C TYR A 246 -4.71 13.98 17.85
N PRO A 247 -5.22 13.49 16.71
CA PRO A 247 -6.51 12.80 16.67
C PRO A 247 -6.46 11.51 17.49
N THR A 248 -7.56 11.21 18.19
CA THR A 248 -7.77 9.99 18.99
C THR A 248 -8.95 9.16 18.48
N SER A 249 -9.55 9.59 17.36
CA SER A 249 -10.56 8.83 16.63
C SER A 249 -10.47 9.15 15.14
N ASP A 250 -10.93 8.21 14.31
CA ASP A 250 -11.37 8.56 12.96
C ASP A 250 -12.63 9.45 13.03
N GLU A 251 -13.00 10.09 11.91
CA GLU A 251 -14.28 10.79 11.80
C GLU A 251 -15.47 9.81 11.91
N TYR A 252 -16.42 10.12 12.79
CA TYR A 252 -17.64 9.32 12.97
C TYR A 252 -18.92 10.16 12.92
N ASP A 253 -20.03 9.47 12.68
CA ASP A 253 -21.37 10.06 12.61
C ASP A 253 -21.88 10.51 13.98
N ILE A 254 -22.45 11.71 14.02
CA ILE A 254 -23.25 12.24 15.12
C ILE A 254 -24.60 12.72 14.56
N PRO A 255 -25.66 12.90 15.38
CA PRO A 255 -26.99 13.25 14.87
C PRO A 255 -27.06 14.50 13.98
N THR A 256 -26.15 15.46 14.17
CA THR A 256 -26.09 16.72 13.42
C THR A 256 -25.10 16.70 12.25
N GLY A 257 -24.27 15.67 12.10
CA GLY A 257 -23.22 15.59 11.09
C GLY A 257 -22.07 14.67 11.51
N LYS A 258 -20.85 15.20 11.59
CA LYS A 258 -19.63 14.42 11.86
C LYS A 258 -18.85 14.96 13.05
N ARG A 259 -18.02 14.12 13.65
CA ARG A 259 -17.10 14.49 14.73
C ARG A 259 -15.78 13.72 14.61
N SER A 260 -14.69 14.38 14.97
CA SER A 260 -13.40 13.75 15.28
C SER A 260 -12.94 14.17 16.66
N ASP A 261 -12.43 13.20 17.43
CA ASP A 261 -11.86 13.42 18.76
C ASP A 261 -10.35 13.62 18.67
N PHE A 262 -9.83 14.46 19.56
CA PHE A 262 -8.43 14.81 19.70
C PHE A 262 -8.03 14.76 21.17
N GLN A 263 -6.73 14.72 21.46
CA GLN A 263 -6.21 14.65 22.84
C GLN A 263 -6.76 15.76 23.76
N GLY A 264 -6.91 16.97 23.24
CA GLY A 264 -7.37 18.16 23.97
C GLY A 264 -8.83 18.53 23.78
N GLY A 265 -9.62 17.73 23.05
CA GLY A 265 -11.01 18.07 22.77
C GLY A 265 -11.58 17.38 21.54
N TYR A 266 -12.52 18.03 20.84
CA TYR A 266 -13.12 17.48 19.63
C TYR A 266 -13.58 18.58 18.68
N ILE A 267 -13.73 18.23 17.40
CA ILE A 267 -14.29 19.11 16.39
C ILE A 267 -15.55 18.44 15.83
N THR A 268 -16.63 19.20 15.68
CA THR A 268 -17.85 18.74 15.01
C THR A 268 -18.09 19.53 13.73
N TRP A 269 -18.59 18.87 12.70
CA TRP A 269 -19.15 19.48 11.52
C TRP A 269 -20.65 19.21 11.43
N ASN A 270 -21.45 20.25 11.17
CA ASN A 270 -22.89 20.14 11.00
C ASN A 270 -23.25 19.99 9.51
N ALA A 271 -23.94 18.91 9.15
CA ALA A 271 -24.27 18.60 7.76
C ALA A 271 -25.33 19.52 7.14
N SER A 272 -26.16 20.17 7.97
CA SER A 272 -27.23 21.06 7.50
C SER A 272 -26.77 22.52 7.34
N THR A 273 -25.85 22.97 8.19
CA THR A 273 -25.39 24.37 8.21
C THR A 273 -23.99 24.55 7.63
N GLY A 274 -23.20 23.47 7.52
CA GLY A 274 -21.78 23.53 7.18
C GLY A 274 -20.89 24.06 8.31
N GLU A 275 -21.46 24.30 9.50
CA GLU A 275 -20.73 24.87 10.63
C GLU A 275 -19.69 23.89 11.19
N VAL A 276 -18.48 24.37 11.44
CA VAL A 276 -17.41 23.62 12.10
C VAL A 276 -17.09 24.24 13.45
N VAL A 277 -17.30 23.51 14.53
CA VAL A 277 -17.16 24.00 15.90
C VAL A 277 -16.10 23.18 16.63
N VAL A 278 -15.25 23.88 17.39
CA VAL A 278 -14.17 23.30 18.18
C VAL A 278 -14.58 23.33 19.64
N PHE A 279 -14.39 22.21 20.33
CA PHE A 279 -14.65 22.04 21.75
C PHE A 279 -13.37 21.59 22.45
N THR A 280 -13.13 22.11 23.65
CA THR A 280 -12.01 21.72 24.51
C THR A 280 -12.51 20.98 25.74
N HIS A 281 -11.66 20.14 26.32
CA HIS A 281 -11.89 19.56 27.64
C HIS A 281 -11.70 20.58 28.77
#